data_AF-A0A3G6J8A5-F1
#
_entry.id   AF-A0A3G6J8A5-F1
#
_cell.length_a   1.000
_cell.length_b   1.000
_cell.length_c   1.000
_cell.angle_alpha   90.00
_cell.angle_beta   90.00
_cell.angle_gamma   90.00
#
_symmetry.space_group_name_H-M   'P 1'
#
loop_
_entity.id
_entity.type
_entity.pdbx_description
1 polymer ?
#
loop_
_entity_poly.entity_id
_entity_poly.type
_entity_poly.pdbx_seq_one_letter_code
_entity_poly.pdbx_strand_id
1 'polypeptide(L)'
;MSSARPVEPAASMITSVCVATTSRISLRGNNPVANQVYRRWQISPGQSIAPFIRSERRGIYVLEFSNGDRCVGQSVDVVTRFATHVHGSSHHEPWGDIVAFAFRPIPSGDLNEAERFEISRLRKAGYTLRNKAGNLGHGQPAPFDAVVSIEAQHHWATGAPNYELHSVERRVAAGQPLCADQATVSINPQDGNPVNTKLGDYFAKPSHRQGIWQGVYEAIFDDLGFLLHHVIPNAVDTELDYWTLSDMPSTARGRFATLNTGVLEIAFFPRQPFVPADPRLLEADATAPSFWVHVNFPEHSLLPVFAEKYDLDNVLLHDGEEMYFRCYYPTDPRVASPHWVVGRHSYRVATRDMLSLPVGSLEKFVTVQFPGLLPLLRQAAITMMRQGPSGIFRRFHSPALATQVFSSVAAAKPTAFGASRFSKHC
;
A
#
# COMPACT_ATOMS: atom_id res chain seq x y z
N MET A 1 5.82 -44.95 -51.99
CA MET A 1 6.46 -44.28 -50.83
C MET A 1 5.96 -42.85 -50.77
N SER A 2 5.24 -42.48 -49.71
CA SER A 2 4.76 -41.11 -49.48
C SER A 2 5.07 -40.76 -48.03
N SER A 3 5.71 -39.61 -47.76
CA SER A 3 6.16 -39.24 -46.43
C SER A 3 5.03 -38.61 -45.61
N ALA A 4 4.67 -39.25 -44.51
CA ALA A 4 3.83 -38.62 -43.50
C ALA A 4 4.64 -37.53 -42.78
N ARG A 5 4.13 -36.29 -42.76
CA ARG A 5 4.60 -35.28 -41.80
C ARG A 5 3.92 -35.54 -40.45
N PRO A 6 4.60 -35.33 -39.30
CA PRO A 6 3.93 -35.37 -38.01
C PRO A 6 2.96 -34.19 -37.88
N VAL A 7 1.80 -34.45 -37.29
CA VAL A 7 0.81 -33.42 -36.95
C VAL A 7 1.17 -32.87 -35.56
N GLU A 8 1.54 -31.59 -35.48
CA GLU A 8 1.64 -30.90 -34.20
C GLU A 8 0.24 -30.67 -33.60
N PRO A 9 0.07 -30.78 -32.27
CA PRO A 9 -1.19 -30.44 -31.62
C PRO A 9 -1.38 -28.92 -31.65
N ALA A 10 -2.43 -28.45 -32.32
CA ALA A 10 -2.78 -27.04 -32.34
C ALA A 10 -3.06 -26.53 -30.92
N ALA A 11 -2.24 -25.58 -30.45
CA ALA A 11 -2.49 -24.88 -29.21
C ALA A 11 -3.78 -24.06 -29.35
N SER A 12 -4.84 -24.49 -28.65
CA SER A 12 -6.10 -23.74 -28.58
C SER A 12 -5.86 -22.41 -27.86
N MET A 13 -5.73 -21.31 -28.61
CA MET A 13 -5.72 -19.97 -28.04
C MET A 13 -7.09 -19.68 -27.43
N ILE A 14 -7.15 -19.61 -26.11
CA ILE A 14 -8.35 -19.21 -25.38
C ILE A 14 -8.53 -17.70 -25.54
N THR A 15 -9.40 -17.29 -26.48
CA THR A 15 -9.74 -15.89 -26.71
C THR A 15 -10.59 -15.34 -25.56
N SER A 16 -9.93 -14.83 -24.52
CA SER A 16 -10.58 -14.14 -23.40
C SER A 16 -11.14 -12.78 -23.86
N VAL A 17 -12.45 -12.58 -23.78
CA VAL A 17 -13.05 -11.25 -23.98
C VAL A 17 -12.99 -10.48 -22.67
N CYS A 18 -12.49 -9.26 -22.71
CA CYS A 18 -12.21 -8.45 -21.54
C CYS A 18 -12.95 -7.11 -21.64
N VAL A 19 -13.73 -6.77 -20.61
CA VAL A 19 -14.56 -5.55 -20.58
C VAL A 19 -14.17 -4.71 -19.36
N ALA A 20 -13.92 -3.43 -19.60
CA ALA A 20 -13.73 -2.42 -18.56
C ALA A 20 -14.95 -1.48 -18.54
N THR A 21 -15.55 -1.28 -17.37
CA THR A 21 -16.69 -0.37 -17.17
C THR A 21 -16.36 0.63 -16.07
N THR A 22 -16.56 1.92 -16.34
CA THR A 22 -16.37 2.99 -15.36
C THR A 22 -17.68 3.32 -14.66
N SER A 23 -17.65 3.41 -13.32
CA SER A 23 -18.80 3.83 -12.52
C SER A 23 -18.46 5.15 -11.80
N ARG A 24 -18.91 6.28 -12.37
CA ARG A 24 -18.67 7.60 -11.77
C ARG A 24 -19.70 7.92 -10.69
N ILE A 25 -19.33 7.78 -9.42
CA ILE A 25 -20.09 8.34 -8.29
C ILE A 25 -19.51 9.71 -7.95
N SER A 26 -20.10 10.76 -8.54
CA SER A 26 -19.65 12.14 -8.33
C SER A 26 -20.05 12.68 -6.96
N LEU A 27 -19.17 12.51 -5.97
CA LEU A 27 -19.23 13.29 -4.72
C LEU A 27 -18.72 14.71 -4.99
N ARG A 28 -19.63 15.62 -5.36
CA ARG A 28 -19.33 17.05 -5.52
C ARG A 28 -18.99 17.70 -4.18
N GLY A 29 -17.72 17.66 -3.81
CA GLY A 29 -17.15 18.56 -2.81
C GLY A 29 -17.05 19.98 -3.38
N ASN A 30 -17.88 20.90 -2.87
CA ASN A 30 -17.68 22.33 -3.12
C ASN A 30 -16.29 22.75 -2.60
N ASN A 31 -15.46 23.36 -3.45
CA ASN A 31 -14.11 23.79 -3.09
C ASN A 31 -13.96 25.32 -3.23
N PRO A 32 -14.29 26.11 -2.18
CA PRO A 32 -14.27 27.57 -2.25
C PRO A 32 -12.97 28.15 -1.67
N VAL A 33 -11.89 28.22 -2.46
CA VAL A 33 -10.73 29.04 -2.10
C VAL A 33 -10.26 29.87 -3.29
N ALA A 34 -10.84 31.06 -3.43
CA ALA A 34 -10.45 32.04 -4.44
C ALA A 34 -9.25 32.89 -3.97
N ASN A 35 -8.29 33.10 -4.89
CA ASN A 35 -7.36 34.24 -4.94
C ASN A 35 -6.66 34.72 -3.66
N GLN A 36 -5.71 33.92 -3.15
CA GLN A 36 -4.46 34.49 -2.62
C GLN A 36 -3.25 33.80 -3.28
N VAL A 37 -2.49 34.60 -4.03
CA VAL A 37 -1.27 34.17 -4.75
C VAL A 37 -0.08 34.21 -3.79
N TYR A 38 0.80 33.21 -3.87
CA TYR A 38 2.07 33.23 -3.13
C TYR A 38 2.90 34.45 -3.52
N ARG A 39 3.32 35.25 -2.54
CA ARG A 39 4.37 36.25 -2.71
C ARG A 39 5.71 35.54 -2.55
N ARG A 40 6.63 35.74 -3.51
CA ARG A 40 7.96 35.11 -3.53
C ARG A 40 9.05 36.17 -3.40
N TRP A 41 10.03 35.89 -2.54
CA TRP A 41 11.24 36.70 -2.36
C TRP A 41 12.46 35.84 -2.62
N GLN A 42 13.42 36.38 -3.37
CA GLN A 42 14.80 35.87 -3.36
C GLN A 42 15.46 36.31 -2.07
N ILE A 43 16.22 35.40 -1.44
CA ILE A 43 16.92 35.67 -0.20
C ILE A 43 18.33 35.06 -0.27
N SER A 44 19.28 35.70 0.40
CA SER A 44 20.59 35.11 0.62
C SER A 44 20.51 34.03 1.71
N PRO A 45 21.36 32.99 1.66
CA PRO A 45 21.53 32.05 2.76
C PRO A 45 21.68 32.75 4.12
N GLY A 46 20.94 32.28 5.12
CA GLY A 46 20.93 32.86 6.47
C GLY A 46 20.17 34.20 6.64
N GLN A 47 19.64 34.81 5.57
CA GLN A 47 18.94 36.09 5.65
C GLN A 47 17.59 35.95 6.38
N SER A 48 17.32 36.86 7.34
CA SER A 48 16.02 36.95 8.01
C SER A 48 14.91 37.45 7.09
N ILE A 49 13.74 36.81 7.15
CA ILE A 49 12.53 37.22 6.41
C ILE A 49 11.67 38.27 7.13
N ALA A 50 12.03 38.65 8.37
CA ALA A 50 11.28 39.63 9.17
C ALA A 50 11.02 40.98 8.46
N PRO A 51 11.94 41.53 7.63
CA PRO A 51 11.68 42.76 6.87
C PRO A 51 10.56 42.64 5.83
N PHE A 52 10.33 41.42 5.30
CA PHE A 52 9.36 41.14 4.25
C PHE A 52 7.96 40.83 4.80
N ILE A 53 7.88 40.17 5.97
CA ILE A 53 6.62 39.79 6.63
C ILE A 53 6.38 40.65 7.89
N ARG A 54 5.78 41.83 7.70
CA ARG A 54 5.46 42.75 8.81
C ARG A 54 4.16 42.39 9.54
N SER A 55 3.17 41.90 8.81
CA SER A 55 1.84 41.48 9.30
C SER A 55 1.45 40.12 8.69
N GLU A 56 0.28 39.59 9.07
CA GLU A 56 -0.31 38.36 8.48
C GLU A 56 0.57 37.10 8.54
N ARG A 57 1.23 36.84 9.68
CA ARG A 57 2.26 35.80 9.81
C ARG A 57 1.75 34.34 9.80
N ARG A 58 0.42 34.13 9.83
CA ARG A 58 -0.22 32.79 9.77
C ARG A 58 -0.45 32.41 8.30
N GLY A 59 0.02 31.23 7.89
CA GLY A 59 -0.16 30.78 6.51
C GLY A 59 0.71 29.59 6.11
N ILE A 60 0.83 29.39 4.81
CA ILE A 60 1.68 28.36 4.18
C ILE A 60 2.87 29.04 3.53
N TYR A 61 4.07 28.51 3.76
CA TYR A 61 5.29 28.90 3.06
C TYR A 61 5.81 27.76 2.18
N VAL A 62 6.61 28.14 1.19
CA VAL A 62 7.44 27.26 0.38
C VAL A 62 8.86 27.80 0.42
N LEU A 63 9.79 27.00 0.92
CA LEU A 63 11.23 27.25 0.79
C LEU A 63 11.70 26.67 -0.54
N GLU A 64 12.60 27.37 -1.21
CA GLU A 64 13.31 26.86 -2.39
C GLU A 64 14.80 26.80 -2.08
N PHE A 65 15.43 25.68 -2.40
CA PHE A 65 16.84 25.41 -2.10
C PHE A 65 17.72 25.53 -3.34
N SER A 66 19.02 25.74 -3.16
CA SER A 66 19.98 25.94 -4.25
C SER A 66 20.06 24.76 -5.25
N ASN A 67 19.73 23.55 -4.80
CA ASN A 67 19.67 22.34 -5.64
C ASN A 67 18.34 22.16 -6.40
N GLY A 68 17.40 23.11 -6.30
CA GLY A 68 16.09 23.06 -6.95
C GLY A 68 14.99 22.36 -6.13
N ASP A 69 15.31 21.74 -4.99
CA ASP A 69 14.31 21.19 -4.07
C ASP A 69 13.39 22.29 -3.53
N ARG A 70 12.23 21.86 -3.00
CA ARG A 70 11.34 22.72 -2.20
C ARG A 70 10.97 22.10 -0.87
N CYS A 71 10.57 22.92 0.11
CA CYS A 71 9.89 22.44 1.31
C CYS A 71 8.66 23.31 1.57
N VAL A 72 7.48 22.69 1.57
CA VAL A 72 6.26 23.32 2.05
C VAL A 72 6.25 23.29 3.58
N GLY A 73 5.67 24.30 4.22
CA GLY A 73 5.30 24.18 5.62
C GLY A 73 4.20 25.15 6.03
N GLN A 74 3.49 24.81 7.09
CA GLN A 74 2.55 25.71 7.76
C GLN A 74 3.19 26.44 8.96
N SER A 75 2.67 27.63 9.29
CA SER A 75 2.94 28.27 10.58
C SER A 75 1.82 29.21 11.04
N VAL A 76 1.76 29.46 12.35
CA VAL A 76 1.02 30.58 12.96
C VAL A 76 1.86 31.86 13.02
N ASP A 77 3.18 31.74 13.13
CA ASP A 77 4.14 32.82 12.90
C ASP A 77 5.26 32.31 11.97
N VAL A 78 5.20 32.72 10.70
CA VAL A 78 6.17 32.28 9.69
C VAL A 78 7.57 32.86 9.90
N VAL A 79 7.71 34.02 10.55
CA VAL A 79 9.02 34.65 10.81
C VAL A 79 9.78 33.83 11.85
N THR A 80 9.13 33.49 12.96
CA THR A 80 9.68 32.61 13.99
C THR A 80 9.98 31.22 13.44
N ARG A 81 9.07 30.65 12.63
CA ARG A 81 9.28 29.34 12.02
C ARG A 81 10.45 29.32 11.03
N PHE A 82 10.57 30.34 10.17
CA PHE A 82 11.71 30.46 9.26
C PHE A 82 13.04 30.55 10.00
N ALA A 83 13.10 31.28 11.13
CA ALA A 83 14.30 31.33 11.95
C ALA A 83 14.72 29.93 12.45
N THR A 84 13.78 29.06 12.86
CA THR A 84 14.10 27.66 13.23
C THR A 84 14.60 26.82 12.05
N HIS A 85 14.26 27.19 10.81
CA HIS A 85 14.80 26.51 9.63
C HIS A 85 16.27 26.90 9.38
N VAL A 86 16.60 28.18 9.51
CA VAL A 86 17.98 28.69 9.36
C VAL A 86 18.92 28.23 10.47
N HIS A 87 18.46 28.19 11.73
CA HIS A 87 19.31 27.91 12.90
C HIS A 87 19.26 26.43 13.35
N GLY A 88 18.46 25.60 12.67
CA GLY A 88 18.21 24.22 13.07
C GLY A 88 17.18 24.10 14.20
N SER A 89 16.74 22.86 14.43
CA SER A 89 15.79 22.50 15.48
C SER A 89 15.94 21.03 15.86
N SER A 90 15.22 20.57 16.89
CA SER A 90 15.12 19.14 17.22
C SER A 90 14.51 18.27 16.09
N HIS A 91 14.04 18.87 14.99
CA HIS A 91 13.47 18.15 13.86
C HIS A 91 14.40 18.06 12.64
N HIS A 92 15.40 18.95 12.52
CA HIS A 92 16.38 18.94 11.43
C HIS A 92 17.57 19.88 11.71
N GLU A 93 18.72 19.58 11.11
CA GLU A 93 19.92 20.43 11.11
C GLU A 93 19.70 21.78 10.39
N PRO A 94 20.51 22.82 10.68
CA PRO A 94 20.44 24.13 10.02
C PRO A 94 20.42 24.07 8.48
N TRP A 95 19.47 24.76 7.85
CA TRP A 95 19.37 24.83 6.38
C TRP A 95 20.11 26.06 5.83
N GLY A 96 21.38 25.84 5.48
CA GLY A 96 22.28 26.85 4.90
C GLY A 96 22.13 27.08 3.39
N ASP A 97 21.17 26.44 2.73
CA ASP A 97 21.05 26.41 1.26
C ASP A 97 19.71 26.95 0.71
N ILE A 98 18.93 27.64 1.54
CA ILE A 98 17.67 28.31 1.14
C ILE A 98 18.01 29.55 0.29
N VAL A 99 17.46 29.62 -0.93
CA VAL A 99 17.67 30.71 -1.90
C VAL A 99 16.39 31.49 -2.23
N ALA A 100 15.21 30.94 -1.90
CA ALA A 100 13.96 31.67 -1.99
C ALA A 100 12.99 31.27 -0.87
N PHE A 101 12.12 32.22 -0.55
CA PHE A 101 10.99 32.04 0.35
C PHE A 101 9.74 32.54 -0.36
N ALA A 102 8.70 31.71 -0.44
CA ALA A 102 7.38 32.10 -0.89
C ALA A 102 6.37 31.90 0.23
N PHE A 103 5.38 32.80 0.34
CA PHE A 103 4.37 32.76 1.40
C PHE A 103 2.98 33.15 0.90
N ARG A 104 1.98 32.41 1.39
CA ARG A 104 0.56 32.69 1.22
C ARG A 104 -0.06 32.81 2.62
N PRO A 105 -0.51 34.00 3.03
CA PRO A 105 -1.28 34.17 4.26
C PRO A 105 -2.53 33.29 4.26
N ILE A 106 -2.89 32.77 5.43
CA ILE A 106 -4.18 32.10 5.67
C ILE A 106 -4.66 32.56 7.05
N PRO A 107 -5.50 33.63 7.12
CA PRO A 107 -5.93 34.21 8.40
C PRO A 107 -6.76 33.24 9.27
N SER A 108 -7.56 32.36 8.66
CA SER A 108 -8.45 31.39 9.34
C SER A 108 -8.58 30.08 8.54
N GLY A 109 -9.20 29.04 9.10
CA GLY A 109 -9.33 27.71 8.47
C GLY A 109 -8.20 26.72 8.78
N ASP A 110 -8.31 25.47 8.31
CA ASP A 110 -7.34 24.41 8.58
C ASP A 110 -6.04 24.61 7.78
N LEU A 111 -4.94 24.88 8.48
CA LEU A 111 -3.62 24.93 7.85
C LEU A 111 -3.18 23.56 7.36
N ASN A 112 -3.57 22.47 8.03
CA ASN A 112 -3.09 21.13 7.68
C ASN A 112 -3.66 20.70 6.33
N GLU A 113 -4.90 21.06 6.01
CA GLU A 113 -5.50 20.88 4.70
C GLU A 113 -4.80 21.73 3.64
N ALA A 114 -4.55 23.01 3.92
CA ALA A 114 -3.85 23.89 3.00
C ALA A 114 -2.38 23.47 2.72
N GLU A 115 -1.69 22.88 3.71
CA GLU A 115 -0.36 22.30 3.59
C GLU A 115 -0.39 21.02 2.74
N ARG A 116 -1.30 20.08 3.02
CA ARG A 116 -1.50 18.85 2.21
C ARG A 116 -1.80 19.19 0.75
N PHE A 117 -2.68 20.18 0.52
CA PHE A 117 -3.02 20.65 -0.83
C PHE A 117 -1.78 21.21 -1.55
N GLU A 118 -0.99 22.06 -0.89
CA GLU A 118 0.20 22.66 -1.51
C GLU A 118 1.30 21.62 -1.80
N ILE A 119 1.53 20.66 -0.90
CA ILE A 119 2.42 19.52 -1.13
C ILE A 119 1.97 18.73 -2.36
N SER A 120 0.69 18.36 -2.44
CA SER A 120 0.13 17.66 -3.60
C SER A 120 0.28 18.47 -4.90
N ARG A 121 0.00 19.78 -4.85
CA ARG A 121 0.12 20.71 -5.98
C ARG A 121 1.56 20.79 -6.51
N LEU A 122 2.56 20.90 -5.63
CA LEU A 122 3.97 20.95 -6.04
C LEU A 122 4.48 19.62 -6.57
N ARG A 123 4.08 18.49 -5.97
CA ARG A 123 4.41 17.15 -6.50
C ARG A 123 3.83 16.94 -7.91
N LYS A 124 2.57 17.33 -8.13
CA LYS A 124 1.91 17.26 -9.45
C LYS A 124 2.51 18.21 -10.48
N ALA A 125 3.21 19.26 -10.03
CA ALA A 125 4.01 20.14 -10.89
C ALA A 125 5.47 19.68 -11.08
N GLY A 126 5.84 18.48 -10.61
CA GLY A 126 7.16 17.86 -10.84
C GLY A 126 8.28 18.31 -9.89
N TYR A 127 7.98 19.03 -8.80
CA TYR A 127 9.02 19.47 -7.86
C TYR A 127 9.40 18.38 -6.86
N THR A 128 10.71 18.17 -6.68
CA THR A 128 11.26 17.40 -5.55
C THR A 128 11.00 18.14 -4.23
N LEU A 129 10.46 17.44 -3.24
CA LEU A 129 10.15 18.00 -1.93
C LEU A 129 11.01 17.39 -0.81
N ARG A 130 11.58 18.24 0.06
CA ARG A 130 12.26 17.85 1.31
C ARG A 130 11.31 17.55 2.47
N ASN A 131 10.01 17.81 2.30
CA ASN A 131 8.97 17.40 3.24
C ASN A 131 9.14 15.92 3.60
N LYS A 132 9.17 15.60 4.90
CA LYS A 132 8.98 14.22 5.38
C LYS A 132 7.48 13.93 5.54
N ALA A 133 6.77 14.72 6.33
CA ALA A 133 5.32 14.59 6.49
C ALA A 133 4.56 14.97 5.20
N GLY A 134 3.51 14.21 4.84
CA GLY A 134 2.64 14.46 3.69
C GLY A 134 3.25 14.19 2.31
N ASN A 135 4.54 13.84 2.26
CA ASN A 135 5.30 13.62 1.02
C ASN A 135 5.78 12.17 0.95
N LEU A 136 4.80 11.27 0.84
CA LEU A 136 5.01 9.84 0.78
C LEU A 136 5.90 9.47 -0.41
N GLY A 137 7.06 8.87 -0.13
CA GLY A 137 8.11 8.54 -1.11
C GLY A 137 9.30 9.51 -1.13
N HIS A 138 9.51 10.30 -0.07
CA HIS A 138 10.64 11.22 0.01
C HIS A 138 12.02 10.54 -0.10
N GLY A 139 12.95 11.18 -0.82
CA GLY A 139 14.36 10.77 -0.89
C GLY A 139 15.21 11.12 0.33
N GLN A 140 14.62 11.77 1.36
CA GLN A 140 15.33 12.11 2.59
C GLN A 140 15.64 10.85 3.44
N PRO A 141 16.73 10.85 4.24
CA PRO A 141 17.06 9.76 5.15
C PRO A 141 15.93 9.42 6.11
N ALA A 142 15.66 8.13 6.25
CA ALA A 142 14.63 7.55 7.10
C ALA A 142 15.26 6.58 8.13
N PRO A 143 14.68 6.41 9.34
CA PRO A 143 15.15 5.39 10.29
C PRO A 143 15.18 3.97 9.71
N PHE A 144 14.27 3.69 8.77
CA PHE A 144 14.21 2.42 8.04
C PHE A 144 15.50 2.11 7.27
N ASP A 145 16.27 3.13 6.85
CA ASP A 145 17.51 2.98 6.07
C ASP A 145 18.64 2.30 6.87
N ALA A 146 18.55 2.31 8.20
CA ALA A 146 19.47 1.62 9.10
C ALA A 146 19.07 0.14 9.34
N VAL A 147 17.83 -0.24 9.04
CA VAL A 147 17.28 -1.60 9.22
C VAL A 147 17.29 -2.37 7.90
N VAL A 148 16.95 -1.70 6.80
CA VAL A 148 17.10 -2.20 5.44
C VAL A 148 17.80 -1.11 4.63
N SER A 149 19.03 -1.37 4.16
CA SER A 149 19.81 -0.38 3.42
C SER A 149 19.08 0.11 2.16
N ILE A 150 19.35 1.33 1.71
CA ILE A 150 18.72 1.90 0.50
C ILE A 150 18.94 0.99 -0.73
N GLU A 151 20.14 0.42 -0.86
CA GLU A 151 20.47 -0.58 -1.88
C GLU A 151 19.58 -1.84 -1.76
N ALA A 152 19.44 -2.41 -0.56
CA ALA A 152 18.56 -3.56 -0.31
C ALA A 152 17.07 -3.22 -0.53
N GLN A 153 16.64 -1.98 -0.28
CA GLN A 153 15.28 -1.51 -0.61
C GLN A 153 15.07 -1.50 -2.14
N HIS A 154 16.01 -0.94 -2.91
CA HIS A 154 15.92 -0.91 -4.38
C HIS A 154 15.96 -2.30 -5.00
N HIS A 155 16.83 -3.18 -4.51
CA HIS A 155 16.84 -4.58 -4.92
C HIS A 155 15.52 -5.28 -4.57
N TRP A 156 14.99 -5.12 -3.35
CA TRP A 156 13.77 -5.82 -2.93
C TRP A 156 12.60 -5.43 -3.84
N ALA A 157 12.42 -4.12 -4.06
CA ALA A 157 11.44 -3.59 -4.99
C ALA A 157 11.58 -4.13 -6.41
N THR A 158 12.79 -4.43 -6.89
CA THR A 158 13.03 -4.89 -8.28
C THR A 158 13.16 -6.41 -8.45
N GLY A 159 13.35 -7.20 -7.39
CA GLY A 159 13.34 -8.67 -7.48
C GLY A 159 14.37 -9.46 -6.65
N ALA A 160 15.20 -8.86 -5.80
CA ALA A 160 16.26 -9.55 -5.04
C ALA A 160 16.59 -8.86 -3.70
N PRO A 161 17.41 -9.43 -2.80
CA PRO A 161 17.71 -10.85 -2.64
C PRO A 161 16.48 -11.57 -2.04
N ASN A 162 16.70 -12.76 -1.49
CA ASN A 162 15.70 -13.49 -0.72
C ASN A 162 15.88 -13.17 0.78
N TYR A 163 14.83 -12.70 1.47
CA TYR A 163 14.81 -12.78 2.93
C TYR A 163 14.44 -14.22 3.31
N GLU A 164 15.45 -15.07 3.43
CA GLU A 164 15.30 -16.48 3.83
C GLU A 164 14.46 -16.57 5.12
N LEU A 165 13.36 -17.33 5.07
CA LEU A 165 12.45 -17.54 6.19
C LEU A 165 13.07 -18.40 7.33
N HIS A 166 14.37 -18.63 7.34
CA HIS A 166 15.12 -19.27 8.43
C HIS A 166 14.94 -18.58 9.80
N SER A 167 14.46 -17.33 9.84
CA SER A 167 14.00 -16.69 11.07
C SER A 167 12.58 -17.14 11.45
N VAL A 168 11.65 -17.33 10.51
CA VAL A 168 10.32 -17.93 10.77
C VAL A 168 10.42 -19.38 11.24
N GLU A 169 11.24 -20.21 10.59
CA GLU A 169 11.44 -21.61 11.00
C GLU A 169 11.98 -21.69 12.45
N ARG A 170 12.93 -20.82 12.81
CA ARG A 170 13.42 -20.67 14.19
C ARG A 170 12.34 -20.11 15.14
N ARG A 171 11.53 -19.15 14.72
CA ARG A 171 10.40 -18.59 15.50
C ARG A 171 9.38 -19.68 15.86
N VAL A 172 8.99 -20.51 14.89
CA VAL A 172 8.05 -21.62 15.08
C VAL A 172 8.68 -22.72 15.95
N ALA A 173 9.93 -23.10 15.69
CA ALA A 173 10.60 -24.17 16.42
C ALA A 173 10.95 -23.81 17.89
N ALA A 174 11.15 -22.53 18.21
CA ALA A 174 11.56 -22.09 19.54
C ALA A 174 10.39 -21.93 20.54
N GLY A 175 9.14 -21.86 20.06
CA GLY A 175 7.96 -21.60 20.92
C GLY A 175 8.01 -20.27 21.68
N GLN A 176 8.88 -19.33 21.25
CA GLN A 176 9.14 -18.09 21.96
C GLN A 176 8.08 -17.01 21.65
N PRO A 177 7.74 -16.13 22.62
CA PRO A 177 6.93 -14.95 22.35
C PRO A 177 7.68 -13.99 21.42
N LEU A 178 7.03 -13.62 20.32
CA LEU A 178 7.63 -12.97 19.15
C LEU A 178 7.67 -11.43 19.28
N CYS A 179 7.83 -10.93 20.50
CA CYS A 179 7.74 -9.51 20.83
C CYS A 179 8.77 -9.14 21.90
N ALA A 180 9.55 -8.08 21.66
CA ALA A 180 10.55 -7.57 22.61
C ALA A 180 9.96 -7.04 23.95
N ASP A 181 8.63 -6.95 24.06
CA ASP A 181 7.90 -6.32 25.19
C ASP A 181 6.89 -7.24 25.91
N GLN A 182 6.83 -8.55 25.62
CA GLN A 182 5.85 -9.46 26.27
C GLN A 182 6.50 -10.64 27.00
N ALA A 183 7.11 -10.35 28.15
CA ALA A 183 7.62 -11.34 29.10
C ALA A 183 6.51 -12.01 29.97
N THR A 184 5.23 -11.94 29.58
CA THR A 184 4.07 -12.28 30.45
C THR A 184 2.93 -13.06 29.79
N VAL A 185 3.13 -13.63 28.59
CA VAL A 185 2.23 -14.67 28.06
C VAL A 185 2.90 -16.02 28.19
N SER A 186 2.60 -16.73 29.28
CA SER A 186 3.06 -18.10 29.51
C SER A 186 2.44 -19.05 28.48
N ILE A 187 3.20 -19.39 27.44
CA ILE A 187 2.82 -20.43 26.48
C ILE A 187 3.13 -21.78 27.13
N ASN A 188 2.09 -22.51 27.53
CA ASN A 188 2.22 -23.87 28.07
C ASN A 188 2.44 -24.83 26.87
N PRO A 189 3.62 -25.46 26.69
CA PRO A 189 3.91 -26.22 25.46
C PRO A 189 3.17 -27.56 25.34
N GLN A 190 2.40 -27.95 26.36
CA GLN A 190 1.67 -29.22 26.42
C GLN A 190 0.19 -29.10 26.07
N ASP A 191 -0.39 -27.90 26.11
CA ASP A 191 -1.75 -27.65 25.65
C ASP A 191 -1.69 -27.34 24.15
N GLY A 192 -1.88 -28.37 23.31
CA GLY A 192 -1.84 -28.29 21.83
C GLY A 192 -2.99 -27.48 21.19
N ASN A 193 -3.45 -26.43 21.87
CA ASN A 193 -4.56 -25.59 21.48
C ASN A 193 -3.99 -24.30 20.83
N PRO A 194 -4.28 -24.01 19.54
CA PRO A 194 -3.71 -22.84 18.88
C PRO A 194 -4.11 -21.55 19.58
N VAL A 195 -3.17 -20.60 19.70
CA VAL A 195 -3.42 -19.28 20.31
C VAL A 195 -4.60 -18.63 19.60
N ASN A 196 -5.71 -18.46 20.31
CA ASN A 196 -7.00 -18.19 19.67
C ASN A 196 -7.06 -16.74 19.13
N THR A 197 -7.47 -16.58 17.87
CA THR A 197 -7.60 -15.27 17.20
C THR A 197 -9.06 -14.87 17.12
N LYS A 198 -9.36 -13.57 17.15
CA LYS A 198 -10.75 -13.08 17.00
C LYS A 198 -11.30 -13.43 15.62
N LEU A 199 -10.43 -13.44 14.62
CA LEU A 199 -10.74 -13.93 13.28
C LEU A 199 -11.09 -15.44 13.28
N GLY A 200 -10.32 -16.26 13.97
CA GLY A 200 -10.62 -17.68 14.19
C GLY A 200 -11.96 -17.89 14.90
N ASP A 201 -12.18 -17.22 16.04
CA ASP A 201 -13.47 -17.22 16.77
C ASP A 201 -14.65 -16.75 15.91
N TYR A 202 -14.41 -15.83 14.98
CA TYR A 202 -15.44 -15.36 14.07
C TYR A 202 -15.85 -16.46 13.09
N PHE A 203 -14.89 -17.10 12.41
CA PHE A 203 -15.16 -18.17 11.42
C PHE A 203 -15.46 -19.54 12.06
N ALA A 204 -15.14 -19.73 13.35
CA ALA A 204 -15.53 -20.92 14.09
C ALA A 204 -17.05 -21.09 14.21
N LYS A 205 -17.84 -20.01 14.07
CA LYS A 205 -19.30 -20.02 14.16
C LYS A 205 -19.93 -20.80 12.99
N PRO A 206 -20.93 -21.68 13.22
CA PRO A 206 -21.56 -22.46 12.15
C PRO A 206 -22.10 -21.61 10.98
N SER A 207 -22.60 -20.41 11.27
CA SER A 207 -23.10 -19.44 10.27
C SER A 207 -22.05 -18.95 9.27
N HIS A 208 -20.75 -19.09 9.58
CA HIS A 208 -19.64 -18.62 8.74
C HIS A 208 -18.84 -19.77 8.12
N ARG A 209 -19.35 -21.01 8.17
CA ARG A 209 -18.72 -22.19 7.55
C ARG A 209 -19.41 -22.65 6.26
N GLN A 210 -20.38 -21.89 5.77
CA GLN A 210 -21.26 -22.28 4.65
C GLN A 210 -21.58 -21.09 3.74
N GLY A 211 -21.98 -21.38 2.49
CA GLY A 211 -22.33 -20.36 1.51
C GLY A 211 -21.15 -19.42 1.21
N ILE A 212 -21.42 -18.12 1.12
CA ILE A 212 -20.42 -17.08 0.77
C ILE A 212 -19.25 -16.96 1.76
N TRP A 213 -19.33 -17.60 2.93
CA TRP A 213 -18.30 -17.56 3.98
C TRP A 213 -17.31 -18.75 3.90
N GLN A 214 -17.64 -19.79 3.14
CA GLN A 214 -16.83 -21.00 3.04
C GLN A 214 -15.48 -20.72 2.37
N GLY A 215 -14.38 -21.12 3.01
CA GLY A 215 -13.01 -20.91 2.50
C GLY A 215 -12.46 -19.49 2.69
N VAL A 216 -13.25 -18.55 3.23
CA VAL A 216 -12.84 -17.13 3.37
C VAL A 216 -11.77 -16.96 4.44
N TYR A 217 -11.78 -17.77 5.49
CA TYR A 217 -10.77 -17.74 6.55
C TYR A 217 -9.39 -18.11 5.99
N GLU A 218 -9.33 -19.24 5.31
CA GLU A 218 -8.12 -19.77 4.66
C GLU A 218 -7.60 -18.79 3.59
N ALA A 219 -8.50 -18.28 2.74
CA ALA A 219 -8.16 -17.33 1.68
C ALA A 219 -7.58 -15.99 2.21
N ILE A 220 -8.04 -15.50 3.37
CA ILE A 220 -7.43 -14.33 4.04
C ILE A 220 -6.01 -14.68 4.54
N PHE A 221 -5.81 -15.89 5.04
CA PHE A 221 -4.50 -16.35 5.50
C PHE A 221 -3.51 -16.50 4.35
N ASP A 222 -3.94 -17.00 3.20
CA ASP A 222 -3.11 -17.12 1.99
C ASP A 222 -2.66 -15.74 1.48
N ASP A 223 -3.59 -14.78 1.34
CA ASP A 223 -3.27 -13.41 0.93
C ASP A 223 -2.32 -12.71 1.94
N LEU A 224 -2.54 -12.91 3.24
CA LEU A 224 -1.65 -12.37 4.29
C LEU A 224 -0.27 -13.02 4.28
N GLY A 225 -0.21 -14.33 4.09
CA GLY A 225 1.04 -15.09 3.97
C GLY A 225 1.86 -14.64 2.77
N PHE A 226 1.22 -14.51 1.60
CA PHE A 226 1.83 -13.94 0.39
C PHE A 226 2.40 -12.54 0.64
N LEU A 227 1.65 -11.64 1.29
CA LEU A 227 2.10 -10.29 1.58
C LEU A 227 3.31 -10.26 2.54
N LEU A 228 3.27 -11.04 3.63
CA LEU A 228 4.40 -11.11 4.56
C LEU A 228 5.63 -11.78 3.94
N HIS A 229 5.47 -12.79 3.09
CA HIS A 229 6.60 -13.50 2.48
C HIS A 229 7.21 -12.72 1.31
N HIS A 230 6.39 -12.14 0.43
CA HIS A 230 6.85 -11.59 -0.85
C HIS A 230 6.77 -10.07 -0.97
N VAL A 231 6.12 -9.36 -0.05
CA VAL A 231 5.95 -7.90 -0.15
C VAL A 231 6.70 -7.15 0.96
N ILE A 232 6.61 -7.60 2.21
CA ILE A 232 7.27 -6.93 3.34
C ILE A 232 8.76 -7.29 3.41
N PRO A 233 9.69 -6.32 3.24
CA PRO A 233 11.12 -6.57 3.39
C PRO A 233 11.46 -6.91 4.84
N ASN A 234 12.19 -8.01 5.05
CA ASN A 234 12.51 -8.58 6.36
C ASN A 234 11.31 -8.58 7.32
N ALA A 235 10.22 -9.24 6.93
CA ALA A 235 8.98 -9.24 7.72
C ALA A 235 9.20 -9.64 9.18
N VAL A 236 10.08 -10.62 9.46
CA VAL A 236 10.32 -11.07 10.82
C VAL A 236 10.95 -10.00 11.71
N ASP A 237 12.04 -9.36 11.29
CA ASP A 237 12.78 -8.42 12.15
C ASP A 237 12.18 -6.99 12.13
N THR A 238 11.24 -6.71 11.21
CA THR A 238 10.58 -5.40 11.08
C THR A 238 9.17 -5.33 11.68
N GLU A 239 8.71 -6.42 12.31
CA GLU A 239 7.43 -6.52 13.01
C GLU A 239 7.34 -5.52 14.18
N LEU A 240 6.14 -4.98 14.44
CA LEU A 240 5.84 -3.88 15.37
C LEU A 240 6.41 -2.51 14.97
N ASP A 241 7.65 -2.46 14.52
CA ASP A 241 8.38 -1.22 14.25
C ASP A 241 8.01 -0.62 12.88
N TYR A 242 7.87 -1.44 11.83
CA TYR A 242 7.51 -0.96 10.49
C TYR A 242 6.28 -1.62 9.90
N TRP A 243 5.80 -2.75 10.43
CA TRP A 243 4.48 -3.27 10.08
C TRP A 243 3.77 -3.95 11.25
N THR A 244 2.45 -4.08 11.16
CA THR A 244 1.61 -4.80 12.13
C THR A 244 0.41 -5.45 11.45
N LEU A 245 0.00 -6.63 11.92
CA LEU A 245 -1.32 -7.20 11.64
C LEU A 245 -2.36 -6.81 12.70
N SER A 246 -3.51 -6.26 12.29
CA SER A 246 -4.67 -6.06 13.18
C SER A 246 -5.67 -7.21 13.04
N ASP A 247 -6.13 -7.76 14.17
CA ASP A 247 -7.12 -8.86 14.21
C ASP A 247 -8.52 -8.32 14.56
N MET A 248 -9.45 -8.47 13.61
CA MET A 248 -10.85 -8.00 13.67
C MET A 248 -11.00 -6.55 14.17
N PRO A 249 -10.29 -5.57 13.60
CA PRO A 249 -10.31 -4.20 14.12
C PRO A 249 -11.72 -3.57 14.02
N SER A 250 -12.00 -2.65 14.95
CA SER A 250 -13.23 -1.87 14.96
C SER A 250 -13.07 -0.66 14.05
N THR A 251 -13.55 -0.79 12.82
CA THR A 251 -13.53 0.26 11.79
C THR A 251 -14.94 0.50 11.26
N ALA A 252 -15.17 1.64 10.59
CA ALA A 252 -16.39 1.85 9.82
C ALA A 252 -16.60 0.68 8.84
N ARG A 253 -17.81 0.09 8.82
CA ARG A 253 -18.20 -1.12 8.08
C ARG A 253 -17.44 -2.42 8.46
N GLY A 254 -16.37 -2.34 9.25
CA GLY A 254 -15.64 -3.47 9.82
C GLY A 254 -14.68 -4.18 8.87
N ARG A 255 -13.61 -4.76 9.43
CA ARG A 255 -12.60 -5.55 8.69
C ARG A 255 -12.26 -6.86 9.42
N PHE A 256 -11.94 -7.91 8.66
CA PHE A 256 -11.43 -9.17 9.19
C PHE A 256 -10.01 -9.03 9.72
N ALA A 257 -9.14 -8.47 8.87
CA ALA A 257 -7.76 -8.17 9.19
C ALA A 257 -7.29 -6.90 8.48
N THR A 258 -6.18 -6.33 8.94
CA THR A 258 -5.40 -5.33 8.19
C THR A 258 -3.92 -5.63 8.32
N LEU A 259 -3.18 -5.48 7.22
CA LEU A 259 -1.72 -5.39 7.24
C LEU A 259 -1.35 -3.91 7.13
N ASN A 260 -0.88 -3.34 8.23
CA ASN A 260 -0.46 -1.96 8.32
C ASN A 260 1.06 -1.88 8.09
N THR A 261 1.52 -0.98 7.24
CA THR A 261 2.95 -0.71 6.97
C THR A 261 3.23 0.76 7.23
N GLY A 262 4.07 1.05 8.23
CA GLY A 262 4.37 2.40 8.70
C GLY A 262 3.10 3.21 8.99
N VAL A 263 2.76 4.13 8.08
CA VAL A 263 1.67 5.11 8.26
C VAL A 263 0.32 4.74 7.63
N LEU A 264 0.20 3.62 6.90
CA LEU A 264 -1.03 3.24 6.19
C LEU A 264 -1.17 1.72 6.05
N GLU A 265 -2.40 1.25 5.83
CA GLU A 265 -2.70 -0.13 5.47
C GLU A 265 -2.22 -0.42 4.04
N ILE A 266 -1.29 -1.36 3.88
CA ILE A 266 -0.96 -1.88 2.54
C ILE A 266 -2.07 -2.82 2.05
N ALA A 267 -2.70 -3.57 2.96
CA ALA A 267 -3.84 -4.42 2.66
C ALA A 267 -4.89 -4.40 3.78
N PHE A 268 -6.17 -4.46 3.40
CA PHE A 268 -7.28 -4.68 4.34
C PHE A 268 -8.39 -5.53 3.74
N PHE A 269 -9.08 -6.26 4.61
CA PHE A 269 -10.09 -7.25 4.27
C PHE A 269 -11.43 -6.81 4.89
N PRO A 270 -12.41 -6.27 4.16
CA PRO A 270 -13.67 -5.79 4.74
C PRO A 270 -14.56 -6.96 5.19
N ARG A 271 -15.38 -6.73 6.22
CA ARG A 271 -16.44 -7.68 6.63
C ARG A 271 -17.73 -7.54 5.82
N GLN A 272 -17.79 -6.55 4.94
CA GLN A 272 -18.89 -6.42 3.99
C GLN A 272 -18.49 -7.14 2.69
N PRO A 273 -19.28 -8.11 2.20
CA PRO A 273 -19.02 -8.69 0.89
C PRO A 273 -19.24 -7.62 -0.20
N PHE A 274 -18.47 -7.72 -1.26
CA PHE A 274 -18.65 -6.87 -2.42
C PHE A 274 -19.98 -7.21 -3.10
N VAL A 275 -20.72 -6.16 -3.45
CA VAL A 275 -21.93 -6.21 -4.25
C VAL A 275 -21.76 -5.15 -5.35
N PRO A 276 -21.78 -5.52 -6.64
CA PRO A 276 -21.65 -4.55 -7.72
C PRO A 276 -22.72 -3.45 -7.61
N ALA A 277 -22.29 -2.19 -7.68
CA ALA A 277 -23.21 -1.05 -7.62
C ALA A 277 -23.94 -0.78 -8.95
N ASP A 278 -23.41 -1.27 -10.07
CA ASP A 278 -24.03 -1.14 -11.40
C ASP A 278 -24.94 -2.36 -11.68
N PRO A 279 -26.26 -2.16 -11.90
CA PRO A 279 -27.17 -3.26 -12.23
C PRO A 279 -26.76 -4.08 -13.46
N ARG A 280 -26.02 -3.50 -14.41
CA ARG A 280 -25.51 -4.22 -15.59
C ARG A 280 -24.43 -5.24 -15.26
N LEU A 281 -23.85 -5.17 -14.06
CA LEU A 281 -22.96 -6.20 -13.51
C LEU A 281 -23.75 -7.30 -12.75
N LEU A 282 -25.01 -7.04 -12.39
CA LEU A 282 -25.91 -8.01 -11.75
C LEU A 282 -26.65 -8.89 -12.77
N GLU A 283 -26.96 -8.37 -13.96
CA GLU A 283 -27.74 -9.07 -15.01
C GLU A 283 -27.00 -10.24 -15.72
N ALA A 284 -25.75 -10.54 -15.34
CA ALA A 284 -24.87 -11.46 -16.07
C ALA A 284 -24.31 -12.61 -15.21
N ASP A 285 -25.23 -13.38 -14.61
CA ASP A 285 -25.14 -14.74 -14.01
C ASP A 285 -24.03 -15.08 -12.99
N ALA A 286 -23.04 -14.21 -12.74
CA ALA A 286 -21.77 -14.65 -12.16
C ALA A 286 -21.07 -13.69 -11.18
N THR A 287 -21.81 -13.00 -10.30
CA THR A 287 -21.23 -12.43 -9.07
C THR A 287 -22.08 -12.79 -7.85
N ALA A 288 -21.90 -14.01 -7.35
CA ALA A 288 -22.26 -14.30 -5.96
C ALA A 288 -21.49 -13.33 -5.03
N PRO A 289 -22.08 -12.86 -3.92
CA PRO A 289 -21.39 -11.95 -3.00
C PRO A 289 -20.09 -12.59 -2.51
N SER A 290 -18.97 -11.94 -2.77
CA SER A 290 -17.63 -12.43 -2.42
C SER A 290 -16.95 -11.47 -1.44
N PHE A 291 -16.05 -11.99 -0.61
CA PHE A 291 -15.19 -11.18 0.24
C PHE A 291 -13.90 -10.84 -0.49
N TRP A 292 -13.39 -9.63 -0.26
CA TRP A 292 -12.32 -9.05 -1.07
C TRP A 292 -11.15 -8.60 -0.20
N VAL A 293 -9.96 -8.61 -0.78
CA VAL A 293 -8.78 -7.91 -0.29
C VAL A 293 -8.64 -6.61 -1.08
N HIS A 294 -8.41 -5.50 -0.38
CA HIS A 294 -8.03 -4.22 -0.97
C HIS A 294 -6.56 -3.97 -0.70
N VAL A 295 -5.80 -3.62 -1.73
CA VAL A 295 -4.35 -3.46 -1.68
C VAL A 295 -3.94 -2.09 -2.24
N ASN A 296 -3.12 -1.34 -1.50
CA ASN A 296 -2.71 0.02 -1.84
C ASN A 296 -1.39 0.07 -2.63
N PHE A 297 -1.42 0.74 -3.78
CA PHE A 297 -0.33 0.93 -4.73
C PHE A 297 0.09 2.42 -4.83
N PRO A 298 1.23 2.75 -5.47
CA PRO A 298 1.56 4.14 -5.80
C PRO A 298 0.48 4.83 -6.66
N GLU A 299 0.32 6.15 -6.49
CA GLU A 299 -0.59 6.96 -7.34
C GLU A 299 -0.16 6.84 -8.81
N HIS A 300 -1.11 6.66 -9.73
CA HIS A 300 -0.88 6.50 -11.18
C HIS A 300 -0.09 5.25 -11.62
N SER A 301 -0.05 4.18 -10.80
CA SER A 301 0.75 2.99 -11.10
C SER A 301 -0.04 1.77 -11.56
N LEU A 302 -1.33 1.66 -11.24
CA LEU A 302 -2.11 0.47 -11.58
C LEU A 302 -2.55 0.43 -13.05
N LEU A 303 -3.16 1.52 -13.55
CA LEU A 303 -3.69 1.56 -14.91
C LEU A 303 -2.66 1.28 -16.02
N PRO A 304 -1.40 1.78 -15.96
CA PRO A 304 -0.38 1.45 -16.95
C PRO A 304 -0.11 -0.06 -17.09
N VAL A 305 -0.21 -0.84 -16.01
CA VAL A 305 -0.02 -2.31 -16.05
C VAL A 305 -1.17 -3.03 -16.79
N PHE A 306 -2.31 -2.36 -16.94
CA PHE A 306 -3.48 -2.85 -17.67
C PHE A 306 -3.60 -2.24 -19.08
N ALA A 307 -2.85 -1.18 -19.43
CA ALA A 307 -3.10 -0.38 -20.63
C ALA A 307 -3.11 -1.20 -21.93
N GLU A 308 -2.05 -1.96 -22.22
CA GLU A 308 -1.91 -2.77 -23.43
C GLU A 308 -3.03 -3.80 -23.62
N LYS A 309 -3.63 -4.29 -22.52
CA LYS A 309 -4.65 -5.36 -22.56
C LYS A 309 -6.08 -4.82 -22.65
N TYR A 310 -6.32 -3.56 -22.29
CA TYR A 310 -7.65 -2.99 -22.12
C TYR A 310 -7.87 -1.64 -22.84
N ASP A 311 -6.91 -1.17 -23.65
CA ASP A 311 -6.98 0.10 -24.38
C ASP A 311 -7.29 1.30 -23.45
N LEU A 312 -6.52 1.39 -22.36
CA LEU A 312 -6.72 2.40 -21.30
C LEU A 312 -5.83 3.63 -21.46
N ASP A 313 -5.35 3.89 -22.67
CA ASP A 313 -4.49 5.02 -22.95
C ASP A 313 -5.21 6.34 -22.61
N ASN A 314 -4.56 7.16 -21.78
CA ASN A 314 -5.08 8.41 -21.24
C ASN A 314 -6.23 8.28 -20.21
N VAL A 315 -6.60 7.08 -19.77
CA VAL A 315 -7.57 6.92 -18.67
C VAL A 315 -6.95 7.34 -17.34
N LEU A 316 -7.55 8.34 -16.69
CA LEU A 316 -7.17 8.81 -15.37
C LEU A 316 -8.39 8.74 -14.44
N LEU A 317 -8.26 8.00 -13.35
CA LEU A 317 -9.24 8.02 -12.25
C LEU A 317 -9.07 9.28 -11.39
N HIS A 318 -10.16 9.88 -10.97
CA HIS A 318 -10.17 10.86 -9.88
C HIS A 318 -10.38 10.18 -8.53
N ASP A 319 -10.23 10.94 -7.45
CA ASP A 319 -10.46 10.44 -6.09
C ASP A 319 -11.91 9.97 -5.90
N GLY A 320 -12.08 8.75 -5.39
CA GLY A 320 -13.37 8.08 -5.28
C GLY A 320 -13.89 7.45 -6.57
N GLU A 321 -13.16 7.54 -7.69
CA GLU A 321 -13.53 6.84 -8.92
C GLU A 321 -12.95 5.42 -8.96
N GLU A 322 -13.75 4.51 -9.53
CA GLU A 322 -13.46 3.08 -9.66
C GLU A 322 -13.71 2.61 -11.09
N MET A 323 -12.88 1.68 -11.56
CA MET A 323 -13.04 0.98 -12.82
C MET A 323 -13.09 -0.52 -12.58
N TYR A 324 -14.15 -1.13 -13.13
CA TYR A 324 -14.49 -2.53 -12.97
C TYR A 324 -13.98 -3.32 -14.17
N PHE A 325 -13.24 -4.39 -13.91
CA PHE A 325 -12.68 -5.28 -14.92
C PHE A 325 -13.34 -6.66 -14.82
N ARG A 326 -13.69 -7.24 -15.97
CA ARG A 326 -14.15 -8.62 -16.09
C ARG A 326 -13.41 -9.34 -17.21
N CYS A 327 -12.98 -10.57 -16.93
CA CYS A 327 -12.39 -11.49 -17.90
C CYS A 327 -13.37 -12.63 -18.19
N TYR A 328 -14.01 -12.62 -19.36
CA TYR A 328 -14.89 -13.69 -19.79
C TYR A 328 -14.07 -14.88 -20.31
N TYR A 329 -14.30 -16.06 -19.76
CA TYR A 329 -13.85 -17.34 -20.33
C TYR A 329 -15.00 -17.93 -21.17
N PRO A 330 -15.00 -17.80 -22.51
CA PRO A 330 -16.14 -18.19 -23.33
C PRO A 330 -16.36 -19.70 -23.45
N THR A 331 -15.45 -20.53 -22.92
CA THR A 331 -15.42 -21.99 -23.15
C THR A 331 -15.95 -22.84 -21.99
N ASP A 332 -16.19 -22.28 -20.80
CA ASP A 332 -16.88 -23.01 -19.72
C ASP A 332 -17.69 -22.06 -18.81
N PRO A 333 -19.03 -22.04 -18.89
CA PRO A 333 -19.87 -21.17 -18.06
C PRO A 333 -19.88 -21.55 -16.56
N ARG A 334 -19.25 -22.67 -16.17
CA ARG A 334 -19.08 -23.08 -14.77
C ARG A 334 -17.83 -22.47 -14.14
N VAL A 335 -16.92 -21.90 -14.93
CA VAL A 335 -15.73 -21.20 -14.43
C VAL A 335 -16.08 -19.74 -14.18
N ALA A 336 -16.09 -19.33 -12.91
CA ALA A 336 -16.32 -17.95 -12.54
C ALA A 336 -15.33 -17.02 -13.25
N SER A 337 -15.87 -16.02 -13.96
CA SER A 337 -15.07 -14.98 -14.63
C SER A 337 -14.34 -14.14 -13.58
N PRO A 338 -12.99 -14.08 -13.58
CA PRO A 338 -12.28 -13.28 -12.60
C PRO A 338 -12.60 -11.81 -12.82
N HIS A 339 -12.91 -11.15 -11.71
CA HIS A 339 -13.31 -9.77 -11.62
C HIS A 339 -12.39 -9.03 -10.63
N TRP A 340 -12.08 -7.79 -10.93
CA TRP A 340 -11.29 -6.92 -10.05
C TRP A 340 -11.68 -5.47 -10.25
N VAL A 341 -11.31 -4.63 -9.28
CA VAL A 341 -11.58 -3.20 -9.31
C VAL A 341 -10.27 -2.45 -9.11
N VAL A 342 -10.04 -1.43 -9.94
CA VAL A 342 -9.01 -0.42 -9.72
C VAL A 342 -9.71 0.86 -9.29
N GLY A 343 -9.45 1.31 -8.08
CA GLY A 343 -9.95 2.58 -7.53
C GLY A 343 -8.81 3.57 -7.29
N ARG A 344 -9.16 4.84 -7.03
CA ARG A 344 -8.22 5.85 -6.51
C ARG A 344 -8.79 6.49 -5.25
N HIS A 345 -7.97 6.56 -4.19
CA HIS A 345 -8.41 7.04 -2.88
C HIS A 345 -7.38 7.99 -2.25
N SER A 346 -7.83 9.17 -1.81
CA SER A 346 -7.05 10.10 -0.99
C SER A 346 -7.16 9.74 0.49
N TYR A 347 -6.12 9.10 1.01
CA TYR A 347 -5.92 9.00 2.45
C TYR A 347 -5.32 10.31 2.97
N ARG A 348 -5.48 10.58 4.27
CA ARG A 348 -4.89 11.76 4.94
C ARG A 348 -3.36 11.90 4.73
N VAL A 349 -2.68 10.77 4.49
CA VAL A 349 -1.21 10.71 4.30
C VAL A 349 -0.77 10.80 2.83
N ALA A 350 -1.58 10.31 1.88
CA ALA A 350 -1.31 10.30 0.44
C ALA A 350 -2.53 9.81 -0.35
N THR A 351 -2.62 10.22 -1.63
CA THR A 351 -3.46 9.53 -2.62
C THR A 351 -2.78 8.24 -3.06
N ARG A 352 -3.57 7.18 -3.26
CA ARG A 352 -3.12 5.86 -3.72
C ARG A 352 -4.06 5.32 -4.79
N ASP A 353 -3.50 4.49 -5.66
CA ASP A 353 -4.30 3.58 -6.47
C ASP A 353 -4.60 2.33 -5.61
N MET A 354 -5.81 1.78 -5.69
CA MET A 354 -6.23 0.61 -4.91
C MET A 354 -6.66 -0.51 -5.85
N LEU A 355 -6.01 -1.66 -5.73
CA LEU A 355 -6.44 -2.89 -6.39
C LEU A 355 -7.34 -3.64 -5.42
N SER A 356 -8.51 -4.07 -5.90
CA SER A 356 -9.44 -4.87 -5.12
C SER A 356 -9.65 -6.21 -5.85
N LEU A 357 -9.48 -7.32 -5.12
CA LEU A 357 -9.59 -8.70 -5.62
C LEU A 357 -10.44 -9.54 -4.67
N PRO A 358 -11.08 -10.63 -5.12
CA PRO A 358 -11.57 -11.69 -4.24
C PRO A 358 -10.43 -12.22 -3.36
N VAL A 359 -10.73 -12.55 -2.10
CA VAL A 359 -9.72 -13.13 -1.18
C VAL A 359 -9.15 -14.44 -1.72
N GLY A 360 -7.88 -14.70 -1.38
CA GLY A 360 -7.12 -15.88 -1.83
C GLY A 360 -6.71 -15.83 -3.31
N SER A 361 -6.99 -14.72 -4.01
CA SER A 361 -6.61 -14.54 -5.41
C SER A 361 -5.36 -13.68 -5.58
N LEU A 362 -4.85 -13.04 -4.52
CA LEU A 362 -3.83 -11.98 -4.63
C LEU A 362 -2.52 -12.50 -5.21
N GLU A 363 -1.99 -13.61 -4.68
CA GLU A 363 -0.74 -14.20 -5.15
C GLU A 363 -0.79 -14.48 -6.65
N LYS A 364 -1.73 -15.33 -7.08
CA LYS A 364 -1.85 -15.73 -8.49
C LYS A 364 -2.09 -14.54 -9.42
N PHE A 365 -2.87 -13.55 -8.98
CA PHE A 365 -3.10 -12.34 -9.76
C PHE A 365 -1.82 -11.52 -9.95
N VAL A 366 -1.04 -11.34 -8.88
CA VAL A 366 0.16 -10.49 -8.85
C VAL A 366 1.42 -11.20 -9.35
N THR A 367 1.50 -12.53 -9.32
CA THR A 367 2.68 -13.30 -9.78
C THR A 367 2.50 -13.94 -11.16
N VAL A 368 1.28 -14.38 -11.51
CA VAL A 368 1.02 -15.09 -12.77
C VAL A 368 0.26 -14.22 -13.77
N GLN A 369 -0.81 -13.55 -13.35
CA GLN A 369 -1.69 -12.82 -14.29
C GLN A 369 -1.13 -11.45 -14.70
N PHE A 370 -0.56 -10.71 -13.74
CA PHE A 370 0.01 -9.38 -13.93
C PHE A 370 1.32 -9.20 -13.12
N PRO A 371 2.42 -9.90 -13.50
CA PRO A 371 3.68 -9.89 -12.75
C PRO A 371 4.29 -8.51 -12.52
N GLY A 372 3.99 -7.52 -13.37
CA GLY A 372 4.40 -6.12 -13.19
C GLY A 372 3.85 -5.44 -11.93
N LEU A 373 2.84 -6.02 -11.27
CA LEU A 373 2.29 -5.50 -10.01
C LEU A 373 3.19 -5.78 -8.80
N LEU A 374 3.95 -6.88 -8.77
CA LEU A 374 4.73 -7.24 -7.58
C LEU A 374 5.80 -6.19 -7.23
N PRO A 375 6.59 -5.65 -8.18
CA PRO A 375 7.51 -4.55 -7.92
C PRO A 375 6.83 -3.30 -7.34
N LEU A 376 5.69 -2.90 -7.90
CA LEU A 376 4.92 -1.73 -7.47
C LEU A 376 4.37 -1.90 -6.05
N LEU A 377 3.96 -3.13 -5.70
CA LEU A 377 3.44 -3.47 -4.38
C LEU A 377 4.56 -3.46 -3.32
N ARG A 378 5.75 -3.99 -3.64
CA ARG A 378 6.94 -3.88 -2.78
C ARG A 378 7.39 -2.43 -2.61
N GLN A 379 7.39 -1.65 -3.69
CA GLN A 379 7.67 -0.23 -3.65
C GLN A 379 6.67 0.50 -2.75
N ALA A 380 5.37 0.12 -2.77
CA ALA A 380 4.35 0.67 -1.88
C ALA A 380 4.69 0.41 -0.41
N ALA A 381 5.07 -0.83 -0.05
CA ALA A 381 5.46 -1.22 1.30
C ALA A 381 6.66 -0.41 1.80
N ILE A 382 7.79 -0.47 1.09
CA ILE A 382 9.02 0.29 1.41
C ILE A 382 8.71 1.77 1.58
N THR A 383 7.97 2.36 0.64
CA THR A 383 7.60 3.78 0.67
C THR A 383 6.84 4.15 1.95
N MET A 384 5.96 3.28 2.45
CA MET A 384 5.21 3.51 3.69
C MET A 384 6.04 3.23 4.95
N MET A 385 6.96 2.25 4.92
CA MET A 385 7.90 1.95 6.01
C MET A 385 8.96 3.06 6.18
N ARG A 386 9.48 3.63 5.08
CA ARG A 386 10.36 4.82 5.10
C ARG A 386 9.69 6.04 5.73
N GLN A 387 8.38 6.20 5.54
CA GLN A 387 7.62 7.38 5.95
C GLN A 387 7.51 7.52 7.48
N GLY A 388 7.58 6.41 8.22
CA GLY A 388 7.56 6.40 9.68
C GLY A 388 7.23 5.01 10.24
N PRO A 389 7.48 4.78 11.54
CA PRO A 389 7.21 3.50 12.18
C PRO A 389 5.71 3.22 12.32
N SER A 390 5.33 1.96 12.45
CA SER A 390 3.93 1.51 12.66
C SER A 390 3.37 1.79 14.07
N GLY A 391 3.96 2.73 14.81
CA GLY A 391 3.59 3.05 16.19
C GLY A 391 2.11 3.41 16.40
N ILE A 392 1.45 4.02 15.41
CA ILE A 392 0.00 4.32 15.48
C ILE A 392 -0.88 3.06 15.45
N PHE A 393 -0.37 1.97 14.87
CA PHE A 393 -1.02 0.67 14.74
C PHE A 393 -0.50 -0.37 15.76
N ARG A 394 0.66 -0.15 16.39
CA ARG A 394 1.29 -1.08 17.35
C ARG A 394 0.36 -1.52 18.48
N ARG A 395 -0.50 -0.62 18.98
CA ARG A 395 -1.54 -0.93 20.01
C ARG A 395 -2.69 -1.83 19.53
N PHE A 396 -2.84 -2.03 18.23
CA PHE A 396 -3.87 -2.87 17.59
C PHE A 396 -3.29 -4.17 17.02
N HIS A 397 -1.97 -4.36 17.14
CA HIS A 397 -1.30 -5.55 16.64
C HIS A 397 -1.80 -6.82 17.34
N SER A 398 -1.95 -7.91 16.59
CA SER A 398 -2.25 -9.25 17.08
C SER A 398 -1.08 -10.19 16.83
N PRO A 399 -0.23 -10.46 17.86
CA PRO A 399 0.83 -11.45 17.78
C PRO A 399 0.29 -12.85 17.47
N ALA A 400 -0.93 -13.17 17.94
CA ALA A 400 -1.61 -14.43 17.66
C ALA A 400 -1.87 -14.60 16.15
N LEU A 401 -2.44 -13.58 15.49
CA LEU A 401 -2.71 -13.62 14.05
C LEU A 401 -1.41 -13.70 13.24
N ALA A 402 -0.40 -12.90 13.59
CA ALA A 402 0.91 -12.98 12.93
C ALA A 402 1.56 -14.36 13.07
N THR A 403 1.53 -14.95 14.27
CA THR A 403 2.07 -16.29 14.54
C THR A 403 1.34 -17.37 13.74
N GLN A 404 0.01 -17.31 13.64
CA GLN A 404 -0.76 -18.26 12.84
C GLN A 404 -0.45 -18.10 11.34
N VAL A 405 -0.35 -16.88 10.81
CA VAL A 405 -0.02 -16.63 9.38
C VAL A 405 1.39 -17.15 9.05
N PHE A 406 2.39 -16.83 9.87
CA PHE A 406 3.75 -17.34 9.69
C PHE A 406 3.84 -18.87 9.79
N SER A 407 3.06 -19.48 10.70
CA SER A 407 2.95 -20.94 10.80
C SER A 407 2.35 -21.57 9.55
N SER A 408 1.34 -20.92 8.94
CA SER A 408 0.74 -21.36 7.67
C SER A 408 1.76 -21.36 6.53
N VAL A 409 2.49 -20.25 6.37
CA VAL A 409 3.55 -20.08 5.37
C VAL A 409 4.66 -21.13 5.55
N ALA A 410 5.07 -21.42 6.78
CA ALA A 410 6.09 -22.43 7.07
C ALA A 410 5.60 -23.88 6.87
N ALA A 411 4.31 -24.15 7.12
CA ALA A 411 3.70 -25.45 6.87
C ALA A 411 3.50 -25.72 5.36
N ALA A 412 3.25 -24.67 4.58
CA ALA A 412 3.23 -24.67 3.13
C ALA A 412 4.65 -24.79 2.54
N LYS A 413 5.29 -25.95 2.78
CA LYS A 413 6.56 -26.31 2.12
C LYS A 413 6.44 -26.08 0.62
N PRO A 414 7.49 -25.56 -0.05
CA PRO A 414 7.44 -25.29 -1.48
C PRO A 414 7.13 -26.58 -2.24
N THR A 415 5.95 -26.63 -2.85
CA THR A 415 5.63 -27.62 -3.86
C THR A 415 6.59 -27.43 -5.02
N ALA A 416 7.15 -28.54 -5.53
CA ALA A 416 8.28 -28.50 -6.46
C ALA A 416 7.88 -28.01 -7.87
N PHE A 417 7.65 -26.71 -8.02
CA PHE A 417 7.47 -26.00 -9.29
C PHE A 417 8.60 -24.97 -9.45
N GLY A 418 9.79 -25.47 -9.80
CA GLY A 418 10.99 -24.64 -10.02
C GLY A 418 12.28 -25.44 -10.29
N ALA A 419 12.36 -26.69 -9.83
CA ALA A 419 13.55 -27.54 -9.97
C ALA A 419 13.49 -28.49 -11.19
N SER A 420 13.40 -27.94 -12.41
CA SER A 420 13.47 -28.69 -13.69
C SER A 420 13.45 -27.69 -14.87
N ARG A 421 14.46 -27.55 -15.75
CA ARG A 421 15.74 -28.27 -15.94
C ARG A 421 16.83 -27.27 -16.35
N PHE A 422 17.97 -27.28 -15.67
CA PHE A 422 19.27 -26.98 -16.28
C PHE A 422 20.28 -28.02 -15.80
N SER A 423 20.10 -29.25 -16.28
CA SER A 423 21.14 -30.27 -16.17
C SER A 423 22.28 -29.88 -17.09
N LYS A 424 23.48 -29.74 -16.53
CA LYS A 424 24.73 -29.53 -17.27
C LYS A 424 24.90 -30.68 -18.27
N HIS A 425 25.08 -30.37 -19.54
CA HIS A 425 25.82 -31.23 -20.47
C HIS A 425 26.95 -30.41 -21.08
N CYS A 426 28.07 -31.09 -21.31
CA CYS A 426 29.26 -30.55 -21.99
C CYS A 426 29.03 -30.39 -23.49
#